data_AF-A0A928QCT9-F1
#
_entry.id   AF-A0A928QCT9-F1
#
_cell.length_a   1.000
_cell.length_b   1.000
_cell.length_c   1.000
_cell.angle_alpha   90.00
_cell.angle_beta   90.00
_cell.angle_gamma   90.00
#
_symmetry.space_group_name_H-M   'P 1'
#
loop_
_entity.id
_entity.type
_entity.pdbx_description
1 polymer ?
#
loop_
_entity_poly.entity_id
_entity_poly.type
_entity_poly.pdbx_seq_one_letter_code
_entity_poly.pdbx_strand_id
1 'polypeptide(L)'
;MKKTIAMISALAMAVCSLTACGKDKESSKVSDKDLIKAYEEMQEAVKNGEKSDYLKCMFPDNVAEGMEKSGLSELMGGNMGDMSEDADFEIKEVVKTEDIPEEDIENMEKVYSLFDEVVTIFDEEGIDVSSLMSGEVDEEKMEEIREKLSYIEDAEAIEELDIDVTVQIQDAKKVTFAVEKDGEKAEEEIPMYKVKGEDWKIEVMYIALMDYADKAKASKAASTAKSVRNAFQTSFVEFDEEGISLKGVYVISSDSEKEILAEKGEFTLGGNVDTLIEKAESFFEELPDMKYFAVCVNGNVSYVAFEKDGIVGTYPAKEIICEIDGARVEYETFDPADSDFEDIYKKCLKVIE
;
A
#
# COMPACT_ATOMS: atom_id res chain seq x y z
N MET A 1 -15.46 -23.14 -0.54
CA MET A 1 -14.06 -23.64 -0.44
C MET A 1 -13.02 -22.67 -1.01
N LYS A 2 -12.64 -22.66 -2.30
CA LYS A 2 -11.60 -21.74 -2.82
C LYS A 2 -11.87 -20.24 -2.56
N LYS A 3 -13.16 -19.85 -2.54
CA LYS A 3 -13.58 -18.46 -2.28
C LYS A 3 -13.48 -18.04 -0.82
N THR A 4 -13.57 -18.98 0.13
CA THR A 4 -13.58 -18.67 1.57
C THR A 4 -12.19 -18.71 2.18
N ILE A 5 -11.33 -19.63 1.70
CA ILE A 5 -9.88 -19.53 1.95
C ILE A 5 -9.34 -18.24 1.31
N ALA A 6 -9.78 -17.91 0.08
CA ALA A 6 -9.46 -16.62 -0.51
C ALA A 6 -10.07 -15.44 0.24
N MET A 7 -11.22 -15.58 0.92
CA MET A 7 -11.83 -14.54 1.76
C MET A 7 -11.09 -14.36 3.08
N ILE A 8 -10.60 -15.42 3.73
CA ILE A 8 -9.80 -15.34 4.97
C ILE A 8 -8.37 -14.87 4.69
N SER A 9 -7.76 -15.37 3.61
CA SER A 9 -6.51 -14.82 3.09
C SER A 9 -6.68 -13.40 2.54
N ALA A 10 -7.85 -13.05 1.99
CA ALA A 10 -8.20 -11.68 1.64
C ALA A 10 -8.55 -10.85 2.88
N LEU A 11 -9.07 -11.38 3.97
CA LEU A 11 -9.30 -10.64 5.22
C LEU A 11 -7.97 -10.18 5.81
N ALA A 12 -6.95 -11.03 5.72
CA ALA A 12 -5.56 -10.67 6.00
C ALA A 12 -4.89 -9.82 4.90
N MET A 13 -5.51 -9.56 3.74
CA MET A 13 -4.95 -8.76 2.63
C MET A 13 -5.81 -7.55 2.18
N ALA A 14 -7.06 -7.41 2.63
CA ALA A 14 -8.05 -6.40 2.21
C ALA A 14 -8.01 -5.18 3.11
N VAL A 15 -7.51 -5.35 4.34
CA VAL A 15 -7.02 -4.27 5.19
C VAL A 15 -5.93 -3.44 4.47
N CYS A 16 -5.26 -4.01 3.46
CA CYS A 16 -4.23 -3.35 2.65
C CYS A 16 -4.76 -2.46 1.51
N SER A 17 -5.91 -1.81 1.60
CA SER A 17 -6.32 -0.84 0.54
C SER A 17 -6.27 0.63 1.01
N LEU A 18 -5.94 0.90 2.27
CA LEU A 18 -6.64 1.94 3.04
C LEU A 18 -5.62 3.01 3.46
N THR A 19 -5.97 4.28 3.29
CA THR A 19 -5.05 5.44 3.31
C THR A 19 -5.23 6.24 4.59
N ALA A 20 -4.12 6.48 5.29
CA ALA A 20 -4.05 7.35 6.47
C ALA A 20 -3.29 8.66 6.17
N CYS A 21 -3.78 9.82 6.64
CA CYS A 21 -3.18 11.16 6.56
C CYS A 21 -3.15 11.87 7.94
N GLY A 22 -1.99 11.83 8.60
CA GLY A 22 -1.88 12.21 10.02
C GLY A 22 -1.77 13.71 10.36
N LYS A 23 -2.08 14.01 11.63
CA LYS A 23 -1.74 15.25 12.36
C LYS A 23 -1.03 14.89 13.68
N ASP A 24 -0.02 15.68 14.03
CA ASP A 24 0.89 15.38 15.15
C ASP A 24 0.41 15.85 16.54
N LYS A 25 0.75 15.05 17.57
CA LYS A 25 0.90 15.50 18.97
C LYS A 25 1.95 14.67 19.75
N GLU A 26 2.48 15.30 20.80
CA GLU A 26 3.74 14.97 21.51
C GLU A 26 3.81 13.64 22.28
N SER A 27 4.99 13.00 22.24
CA SER A 27 5.29 11.65 22.76
C SER A 27 5.92 11.57 24.15
N SER A 28 5.76 10.39 24.80
CA SER A 28 6.39 10.00 26.06
C SER A 28 7.71 9.22 25.85
N LYS A 29 8.66 9.35 26.79
CA LYS A 29 9.98 8.68 26.74
C LYS A 29 9.92 7.19 27.12
N VAL A 30 10.28 6.33 26.17
CA VAL A 30 10.51 4.88 26.32
C VAL A 30 11.95 4.58 26.75
N SER A 31 12.17 3.43 27.41
CA SER A 31 13.51 2.94 27.77
C SER A 31 14.04 1.98 26.73
N ASP A 32 15.21 2.26 26.14
CA ASP A 32 15.90 1.40 25.16
C ASP A 32 16.05 -0.05 25.62
N LYS A 33 16.21 -0.27 26.94
CA LYS A 33 16.32 -1.61 27.52
C LYS A 33 15.09 -2.48 27.31
N ASP A 34 13.90 -1.86 27.33
CA ASP A 34 12.65 -2.60 27.18
C ASP A 34 12.47 -3.03 25.72
N LEU A 35 12.91 -2.18 24.77
CA LEU A 35 12.88 -2.47 23.33
C LEU A 35 13.87 -3.59 22.97
N ILE A 36 15.10 -3.53 23.49
CA ILE A 36 16.12 -4.57 23.29
C ILE A 36 15.62 -5.91 23.86
N LYS A 37 15.07 -5.90 25.07
CA LYS A 37 14.55 -7.11 25.73
C LYS A 37 13.49 -7.81 24.88
N ALA A 38 12.51 -7.08 24.37
CA ALA A 38 11.45 -7.68 23.55
C ALA A 38 12.01 -8.32 22.27
N TYR A 39 13.04 -7.71 21.68
CA TYR A 39 13.71 -8.30 20.53
C TYR A 39 14.51 -9.57 20.87
N GLU A 40 15.27 -9.53 21.97
CA GLU A 40 16.00 -10.71 22.48
C GLU A 40 15.06 -11.88 22.78
N GLU A 41 13.89 -11.60 23.37
CA GLU A 41 12.85 -12.62 23.65
C GLU A 41 12.31 -13.24 22.35
N MET A 42 12.08 -12.45 21.30
CA MET A 42 11.71 -12.95 19.98
C MET A 42 12.81 -13.85 19.38
N GLN A 43 14.07 -13.42 19.44
CA GLN A 43 15.20 -14.22 18.96
C GLN A 43 15.36 -15.53 19.73
N GLU A 44 15.21 -15.50 21.06
CA GLU A 44 15.28 -16.70 21.90
C GLU A 44 14.15 -17.69 21.53
N ALA A 45 12.93 -17.19 21.34
CA ALA A 45 11.81 -18.02 20.91
C ALA A 45 12.06 -18.67 19.53
N VAL A 46 12.63 -17.94 18.57
CA VAL A 46 13.03 -18.51 17.26
C VAL A 46 14.11 -19.59 17.43
N LYS A 47 15.17 -19.30 18.20
CA LYS A 47 16.30 -20.22 18.42
C LYS A 47 15.87 -21.51 19.12
N ASN A 48 14.94 -21.41 20.06
CA ASN A 48 14.39 -22.55 20.79
C ASN A 48 13.26 -23.28 20.04
N GLY A 49 12.75 -22.70 18.95
CA GLY A 49 11.57 -23.22 18.24
C GLY A 49 10.28 -23.11 19.04
N GLU A 50 10.21 -22.15 19.97
CA GLU A 50 9.08 -21.91 20.88
C GLU A 50 8.03 -21.06 20.17
N LYS A 51 7.17 -21.72 19.38
CA LYS A 51 6.15 -21.06 18.54
C LYS A 51 5.23 -20.12 19.33
N SER A 52 4.82 -20.54 20.54
CA SER A 52 3.91 -19.77 21.39
C SER A 52 4.53 -18.45 21.82
N ASP A 53 5.76 -18.51 22.32
CA ASP A 53 6.48 -17.34 22.80
C ASP A 53 6.81 -16.40 21.65
N TYR A 54 7.12 -16.93 20.46
CA TYR A 54 7.30 -16.11 19.27
C TYR A 54 6.01 -15.37 18.85
N LEU A 55 4.86 -16.04 18.87
CA LEU A 55 3.59 -15.38 18.56
C LEU A 55 3.29 -14.26 19.57
N LYS A 56 3.54 -14.48 20.87
CA LYS A 56 3.37 -13.45 21.91
C LYS A 56 4.32 -12.27 21.75
N CYS A 57 5.49 -12.48 21.13
CA CYS A 57 6.40 -11.40 20.78
C CYS A 57 5.91 -10.54 19.61
N MET A 58 4.91 -10.98 18.84
CA MET A 58 4.46 -10.27 17.63
C MET A 58 2.99 -9.87 17.64
N PHE A 59 2.15 -10.56 18.42
CA PHE A 59 0.71 -10.37 18.48
C PHE A 59 0.28 -10.07 19.92
N PRO A 60 -0.81 -9.31 20.12
CA PRO A 60 -1.45 -9.19 21.44
C PRO A 60 -1.72 -10.56 22.05
N ASP A 61 -1.62 -10.68 23.37
CA ASP A 61 -1.65 -12.00 24.03
C ASP A 61 -2.96 -12.76 23.76
N ASN A 62 -4.10 -12.07 23.77
CA ASN A 62 -5.40 -12.64 23.39
C ASN A 62 -5.43 -13.17 21.95
N VAL A 63 -4.86 -12.41 21.01
CA VAL A 63 -4.74 -12.82 19.61
C VAL A 63 -3.82 -14.03 19.49
N ALA A 64 -2.64 -14.01 20.11
CA ALA A 64 -1.68 -15.12 20.08
C ALA A 64 -2.30 -16.42 20.65
N GLU A 65 -2.98 -16.33 21.79
CA GLU A 65 -3.67 -17.48 22.39
C GLU A 65 -4.81 -18.00 21.50
N GLY A 66 -5.59 -17.10 20.89
CA GLY A 66 -6.65 -17.49 19.95
C GLY A 66 -6.10 -18.16 18.69
N MET A 67 -4.96 -17.68 18.17
CA MET A 67 -4.26 -18.30 17.04
C MET A 67 -3.75 -19.70 17.37
N GLU A 68 -3.29 -19.93 18.60
CA GLU A 68 -2.89 -21.26 19.05
C GLU A 68 -4.08 -22.22 19.15
N LYS A 69 -5.18 -21.78 19.77
CA LYS A 69 -6.38 -22.61 19.95
C LYS A 69 -7.04 -22.97 18.62
N SER A 70 -7.08 -22.03 17.68
CA SER A 70 -7.68 -22.21 16.35
C SER A 70 -6.77 -22.94 15.35
N GLY A 71 -5.53 -23.26 15.73
CA GLY A 71 -4.54 -23.87 14.83
C GLY A 71 -3.96 -22.92 13.78
N LEU A 72 -4.30 -21.62 13.83
CA LEU A 72 -3.73 -20.60 12.93
C LEU A 72 -2.21 -20.44 13.14
N SER A 73 -1.72 -20.74 14.35
CA SER A 73 -0.30 -20.80 14.66
C SER A 73 0.49 -21.78 13.78
N GLU A 74 -0.14 -22.85 13.29
CA GLU A 74 0.52 -23.84 12.42
C GLU A 74 0.75 -23.29 11.00
N LEU A 75 -0.17 -22.45 10.51
CA LEU A 75 -0.04 -21.77 9.22
C LEU A 75 1.12 -20.78 9.21
N MET A 76 1.31 -20.05 10.31
CA MET A 76 2.38 -19.07 10.42
C MET A 76 3.71 -19.71 10.85
N GLY A 77 3.65 -20.77 11.65
CA GLY A 77 4.84 -21.45 12.18
C GLY A 77 5.53 -22.43 11.23
N GLY A 78 4.97 -22.70 10.05
CA GLY A 78 5.58 -23.58 9.04
C GLY A 78 6.91 -23.06 8.49
N ASN A 79 7.14 -21.74 8.54
CA ASN A 79 8.34 -21.08 8.00
C ASN A 79 9.36 -20.65 9.08
N MET A 80 9.08 -20.85 10.36
CA MET A 80 10.00 -20.46 11.45
C MET A 80 11.32 -21.26 11.45
N GLY A 81 11.30 -22.51 10.99
CA GLY A 81 12.50 -23.34 10.91
C GLY A 81 13.56 -22.75 9.98
N ASP A 82 13.11 -22.16 8.86
CA ASP A 82 13.99 -21.50 7.88
C ASP A 82 14.47 -20.12 8.37
N MET A 83 13.71 -19.45 9.25
CA MET A 83 14.12 -18.17 9.86
C MET A 83 15.26 -18.30 10.88
N SER A 84 15.48 -19.51 11.43
CA SER A 84 16.52 -19.75 12.43
C SER A 84 17.96 -19.62 11.89
N GLU A 85 18.17 -19.88 10.59
CA GLU A 85 19.49 -19.73 9.96
C GLU A 85 19.85 -18.25 9.71
N ASP A 86 18.85 -17.37 9.62
CA ASP A 86 19.07 -15.94 9.35
C ASP A 86 19.08 -15.06 10.61
N ALA A 87 18.56 -15.55 11.74
CA ALA A 87 18.42 -14.85 13.02
C ALA A 87 19.71 -14.74 13.86
N ASP A 88 20.89 -15.11 13.32
CA ASP A 88 22.16 -15.09 14.05
C ASP A 88 22.87 -13.73 13.94
N PHE A 89 22.23 -12.69 14.47
CA PHE A 89 22.82 -11.36 14.62
C PHE A 89 22.62 -10.82 16.03
N GLU A 90 23.61 -10.07 16.51
CA GLU A 90 23.64 -9.52 17.86
C GLU A 90 23.21 -8.05 17.85
N ILE A 91 22.16 -7.70 18.60
CA ILE A 91 21.81 -6.31 18.85
C ILE A 91 22.83 -5.70 19.80
N LYS A 92 23.40 -4.56 19.41
CA LYS A 92 24.35 -3.81 20.23
C LYS A 92 23.68 -2.69 21.03
N GLU A 93 22.83 -1.92 20.37
CA GLU A 93 22.13 -0.77 20.96
C GLU A 93 20.95 -0.31 20.11
N VAL A 94 20.08 0.51 20.71
CA VAL A 94 19.09 1.31 19.99
C VAL A 94 19.77 2.58 19.49
N VAL A 95 19.79 2.77 18.17
CA VAL A 95 20.39 3.93 17.50
C VAL A 95 19.41 5.09 17.47
N LYS A 96 18.14 4.78 17.15
CA LYS A 96 17.10 5.78 16.90
C LYS A 96 15.74 5.22 17.27
N THR A 97 14.86 6.09 17.76
CA THR A 97 13.43 5.82 17.92
C THR A 97 12.64 6.94 17.26
N GLU A 98 11.61 6.57 16.52
CA GLU A 98 10.66 7.48 15.89
C GLU A 98 9.24 7.08 16.29
N ASP A 99 8.39 8.07 16.52
CA ASP A 99 6.98 7.84 16.81
C ASP A 99 6.26 7.33 15.56
N ILE A 100 5.40 6.34 15.73
CA ILE A 100 4.44 5.94 14.69
C ILE A 100 3.25 6.92 14.75
N PRO A 101 2.73 7.41 13.60
CA PRO A 101 1.57 8.31 13.58
C PRO A 101 0.37 7.76 14.36
N GLU A 102 -0.38 8.63 15.05
CA GLU A 102 -1.53 8.22 15.88
C GLU A 102 -2.61 7.48 15.06
N GLU A 103 -2.86 7.93 13.84
CA GLU A 103 -3.78 7.26 12.92
C GLU A 103 -3.33 5.84 12.54
N ASP A 104 -2.02 5.63 12.41
CA ASP A 104 -1.46 4.28 12.21
C ASP A 104 -1.68 3.42 13.46
N ILE A 105 -1.57 4.00 14.66
CA ILE A 105 -1.84 3.29 15.92
C ILE A 105 -3.33 2.91 16.02
N GLU A 106 -4.25 3.84 15.71
CA GLU A 106 -5.70 3.57 15.69
C GLU A 106 -6.04 2.46 14.69
N ASN A 107 -5.40 2.48 13.51
CA ASN A 107 -5.57 1.44 12.51
C ASN A 107 -4.97 0.09 12.98
N MET A 108 -3.81 0.08 13.64
CA MET A 108 -3.24 -1.12 14.26
C MET A 108 -4.20 -1.71 15.31
N GLU A 109 -4.80 -0.88 16.18
CA GLU A 109 -5.78 -1.31 17.18
C GLU A 109 -6.98 -2.02 16.53
N LYS A 110 -7.52 -1.45 15.44
CA LYS A 110 -8.63 -2.06 14.68
C LYS A 110 -8.23 -3.37 14.04
N VAL A 111 -7.06 -3.42 13.40
CA VAL A 111 -6.57 -4.64 12.75
C VAL A 111 -6.40 -5.76 13.77
N TYR A 112 -5.74 -5.49 14.89
CA TYR A 112 -5.55 -6.50 15.92
C TYR A 112 -6.85 -6.89 16.63
N SER A 113 -7.80 -5.96 16.81
CA SER A 113 -9.14 -6.28 17.32
C SER A 113 -9.92 -7.16 16.35
N LEU A 114 -9.75 -6.96 15.04
CA LEU A 114 -10.32 -7.83 14.02
C LEU A 114 -9.74 -9.23 14.09
N PHE A 115 -8.42 -9.35 14.28
CA PHE A 115 -7.81 -10.67 14.50
C PHE A 115 -8.34 -11.35 15.76
N ASP A 116 -8.50 -10.61 16.86
CA ASP A 116 -9.08 -11.10 18.11
C ASP A 116 -10.52 -11.62 17.92
N GLU A 117 -11.35 -10.87 17.19
CA GLU A 117 -12.72 -11.29 16.87
C GLU A 117 -12.72 -12.55 15.98
N VAL A 118 -11.90 -12.59 14.93
CA VAL A 118 -11.81 -13.75 14.03
C VAL A 118 -11.39 -15.01 14.77
N VAL A 119 -10.34 -14.95 15.61
CA VAL A 119 -9.90 -16.13 16.38
C VAL A 119 -10.93 -16.54 17.43
N THR A 120 -11.66 -15.58 18.00
CA THR A 120 -12.77 -15.85 18.93
C THR A 120 -13.92 -16.56 18.23
N ILE A 121 -14.34 -16.08 17.06
CA ILE A 121 -15.39 -16.73 16.25
C ILE A 121 -14.97 -18.16 15.89
N PHE A 122 -13.71 -18.38 15.51
CA PHE A 122 -13.24 -19.72 15.16
C PHE A 122 -13.26 -20.66 16.37
N ASP A 123 -12.87 -20.19 17.55
CA ASP A 123 -12.94 -20.97 18.80
C ASP A 123 -14.40 -21.29 19.18
N GLU A 124 -15.29 -20.29 19.10
CA GLU A 124 -16.73 -20.45 19.39
C GLU A 124 -17.42 -21.46 18.47
N GLU A 125 -17.13 -21.41 17.16
CA GLU A 125 -17.68 -22.34 16.18
C GLU A 125 -16.95 -23.69 16.14
N GLY A 126 -15.88 -23.86 16.93
CA GLY A 126 -15.04 -25.04 16.95
C GLY A 126 -14.44 -25.36 15.59
N ILE A 127 -14.03 -24.30 14.87
CA ILE A 127 -13.38 -24.39 13.56
C ILE A 127 -11.88 -24.31 13.76
N ASP A 128 -11.23 -25.41 13.46
CA ASP A 128 -9.77 -25.47 13.35
C ASP A 128 -9.34 -25.11 11.92
N VAL A 129 -8.27 -24.34 11.80
CA VAL A 129 -7.72 -23.87 10.54
C VAL A 129 -7.29 -25.03 9.63
N SER A 130 -6.87 -26.16 10.21
CA SER A 130 -6.57 -27.35 9.41
C SER A 130 -7.82 -27.87 8.66
N SER A 131 -9.00 -27.75 9.26
CA SER A 131 -10.28 -28.12 8.66
C SER A 131 -10.66 -27.16 7.53
N LEU A 132 -10.38 -25.86 7.69
CA LEU A 132 -10.54 -24.85 6.64
C LEU A 132 -9.67 -25.17 5.42
N MET A 133 -8.41 -25.55 5.65
CA MET A 133 -7.46 -25.89 4.59
C MET A 133 -7.78 -27.20 3.87
N SER A 134 -8.22 -28.22 4.61
CA SER A 134 -8.62 -29.50 4.03
C SER A 134 -9.94 -29.40 3.26
N GLY A 135 -10.71 -28.34 3.49
CA GLY A 135 -12.05 -28.15 2.95
C GLY A 135 -13.10 -29.00 3.66
N GLU A 136 -12.77 -29.56 4.83
CA GLU A 136 -13.64 -30.39 5.66
C GLU A 136 -14.38 -29.56 6.72
N VAL A 137 -14.80 -28.33 6.37
CA VAL A 137 -15.66 -27.52 7.24
C VAL A 137 -17.10 -27.66 6.80
N ASP A 138 -17.98 -27.78 7.79
CA ASP A 138 -19.42 -27.77 7.59
C ASP A 138 -19.85 -26.47 6.89
N GLU A 139 -20.62 -26.59 5.80
CA GLU A 139 -21.07 -25.45 5.00
C GLU A 139 -21.98 -24.50 5.81
N GLU A 140 -22.75 -25.03 6.76
CA GLU A 140 -23.60 -24.23 7.67
C GLU A 140 -22.73 -23.35 8.57
N LYS A 141 -21.69 -23.90 9.19
CA LYS A 141 -20.74 -23.13 10.01
C LYS A 141 -19.98 -22.08 9.21
N MET A 142 -19.63 -22.39 7.96
CA MET A 142 -18.96 -21.42 7.09
C MET A 142 -19.85 -20.24 6.72
N GLU A 143 -21.15 -20.48 6.54
CA GLU A 143 -22.12 -19.42 6.30
C GLU A 143 -22.32 -18.57 7.56
N GLU A 144 -22.36 -19.19 8.75
CA GLU A 144 -22.42 -18.47 10.04
C GLU A 144 -21.19 -17.57 10.25
N ILE A 145 -19.97 -18.05 9.96
CA ILE A 145 -18.77 -17.21 10.00
C ILE A 145 -18.89 -16.04 9.03
N ARG A 146 -19.32 -16.31 7.80
CA ARG A 146 -19.45 -15.27 6.78
C ARG A 146 -20.47 -14.21 7.20
N GLU A 147 -21.59 -14.61 7.78
CA GLU A 147 -22.60 -13.69 8.29
C GLU A 147 -22.01 -12.79 9.38
N LYS A 148 -21.30 -13.39 10.35
CA LYS A 148 -20.61 -12.67 11.43
C LYS A 148 -19.55 -11.68 10.91
N LEU A 149 -18.85 -12.02 9.83
CA LEU A 149 -17.77 -11.20 9.25
C LEU A 149 -18.22 -10.36 8.02
N SER A 150 -19.52 -10.32 7.73
CA SER A 150 -20.05 -9.67 6.51
C SER A 150 -19.76 -8.17 6.46
N TYR A 151 -19.72 -7.51 7.62
CA TYR A 151 -19.41 -6.08 7.73
C TYR A 151 -18.03 -5.72 7.18
N ILE A 152 -17.10 -6.69 7.11
CA ILE A 152 -15.76 -6.48 6.55
C ILE A 152 -15.80 -6.49 5.02
N GLU A 153 -16.71 -7.25 4.41
CA GLU A 153 -16.89 -7.23 2.96
C GLU A 153 -17.43 -5.86 2.48
N ASP A 154 -18.15 -5.15 3.35
CA ASP A 154 -18.74 -3.84 3.06
C ASP A 154 -17.80 -2.65 3.35
N ALA A 155 -16.70 -2.86 4.08
CA ALA A 155 -15.77 -1.80 4.43
C ALA A 155 -14.85 -1.45 3.26
N GLU A 156 -14.86 -0.19 2.85
CA GLU A 156 -13.92 0.34 1.85
C GLU A 156 -12.65 0.90 2.49
N ALA A 157 -12.60 1.05 3.83
CA ALA A 157 -11.45 1.54 4.63
C ALA A 157 -11.29 0.90 6.04
N ILE A 158 -10.06 0.83 6.60
CA ILE A 158 -9.84 0.34 7.99
C ILE A 158 -10.58 1.28 8.93
N GLU A 159 -10.53 2.57 8.60
CA GLU A 159 -11.21 3.65 9.30
C GLU A 159 -12.73 3.44 9.32
N GLU A 160 -13.28 2.73 8.34
CA GLU A 160 -14.71 2.42 8.19
C GLU A 160 -15.13 1.10 8.83
N LEU A 161 -14.19 0.24 9.26
CA LEU A 161 -14.53 -0.99 9.98
C LEU A 161 -15.30 -0.65 11.26
N ASP A 162 -16.57 -1.06 11.29
CA ASP A 162 -17.45 -0.97 12.46
C ASP A 162 -17.16 -2.14 13.40
N ILE A 163 -15.99 -2.09 14.04
CA ILE A 163 -15.51 -3.10 14.97
C ILE A 163 -15.31 -2.51 16.36
N ASP A 164 -15.70 -3.27 17.38
CA ASP A 164 -15.38 -2.96 18.77
C ASP A 164 -13.88 -3.12 19.01
N VAL A 165 -13.21 -2.04 19.40
CA VAL A 165 -11.77 -2.05 19.69
C VAL A 165 -11.50 -2.80 21.00
N THR A 166 -11.02 -4.05 20.88
CA THR A 166 -10.66 -4.92 22.01
C THR A 166 -9.18 -4.82 22.38
N VAL A 167 -8.32 -4.48 21.41
CA VAL A 167 -6.87 -4.31 21.60
C VAL A 167 -6.55 -2.83 21.74
N GLN A 168 -5.89 -2.45 22.85
CA GLN A 168 -5.48 -1.07 23.14
C GLN A 168 -3.96 -0.93 23.14
N ILE A 169 -3.43 -0.18 22.18
CA ILE A 169 -2.00 0.10 22.04
C ILE A 169 -1.66 1.35 22.84
N GLN A 170 -0.75 1.20 23.80
CA GLN A 170 -0.27 2.31 24.64
C GLN A 170 0.76 3.18 23.94
N ASP A 171 1.62 2.55 23.13
CA ASP A 171 2.72 3.22 22.44
C ASP A 171 3.15 2.37 21.24
N ALA A 172 3.63 3.03 20.19
CA ALA A 172 4.20 2.39 19.02
C ALA A 172 5.35 3.23 18.46
N LYS A 173 6.44 2.58 18.08
CA LYS A 173 7.70 3.20 17.67
C LYS A 173 8.30 2.47 16.47
N LYS A 174 8.92 3.22 15.56
CA LYS A 174 9.94 2.66 14.65
C LYS A 174 11.27 2.72 15.38
N VAL A 175 11.91 1.57 15.55
CA VAL A 175 13.16 1.44 16.32
C VAL A 175 14.29 1.01 15.39
N THR A 176 15.35 1.80 15.31
CA THR A 176 16.56 1.42 14.57
C THR A 176 17.54 0.78 15.54
N PHE A 177 17.85 -0.50 15.33
CA PHE A 177 18.85 -1.25 16.07
C PHE A 177 20.18 -1.27 15.32
N ALA A 178 21.29 -1.12 16.04
CA ALA A 178 22.60 -1.48 15.52
C ALA A 178 22.78 -2.99 15.67
N VAL A 179 22.94 -3.70 14.56
CA VAL A 179 23.11 -5.15 14.51
C VAL A 179 24.51 -5.52 14.00
N GLU A 180 25.03 -6.65 14.49
CA GLU A 180 26.28 -7.24 13.99
C GLU A 180 26.02 -8.68 13.54
N LYS A 181 26.32 -8.98 12.27
CA LYS A 181 26.25 -10.33 11.66
C LYS A 181 27.59 -10.61 10.98
N ASP A 182 28.25 -11.71 11.33
CA ASP A 182 29.57 -12.10 10.78
C ASP A 182 30.67 -11.01 10.86
N GLY A 183 30.58 -10.11 11.85
CA GLY A 183 31.50 -8.99 12.04
C GLY A 183 31.22 -7.79 11.13
N GLU A 184 30.18 -7.84 10.30
CA GLU A 184 29.65 -6.69 9.57
C GLU A 184 28.60 -5.97 10.42
N LYS A 185 28.71 -4.65 10.49
CA LYS A 185 27.76 -3.80 11.19
C LYS A 185 26.71 -3.29 10.23
N ALA A 186 25.45 -3.44 10.61
CA ALA A 186 24.31 -2.89 9.90
C ALA A 186 23.37 -2.19 10.89
N GLU A 187 22.39 -1.48 10.34
CA GLU A 187 21.27 -0.94 11.08
C GLU A 187 20.00 -1.60 10.55
N GLU A 188 19.13 -2.03 11.44
CA GLU A 188 17.82 -2.60 11.10
C GLU A 188 16.72 -1.76 11.74
N GLU A 189 15.77 -1.31 10.92
CA GLU A 189 14.58 -0.60 11.38
C GLU A 189 13.46 -1.61 11.61
N ILE A 190 12.98 -1.66 12.85
CA ILE A 190 12.00 -2.63 13.30
C ILE A 190 10.88 -1.87 14.02
N PRO A 191 9.65 -1.93 13.50
CA PRO A 191 8.52 -1.34 14.16
C PRO A 191 8.11 -2.19 15.36
N MET A 192 7.79 -1.50 16.45
CA MET A 192 7.42 -2.14 17.72
C MET A 192 6.23 -1.42 18.33
N TYR A 193 5.40 -2.15 19.07
CA TYR A 193 4.23 -1.61 19.74
C TYR A 193 4.05 -2.23 21.13
N LYS A 194 3.30 -1.55 21.99
CA LYS A 194 3.03 -2.01 23.35
C LYS A 194 1.53 -2.02 23.62
N VAL A 195 0.98 -3.20 23.87
CA VAL A 195 -0.41 -3.35 24.29
C VAL A 195 -0.53 -3.07 25.78
N LYS A 196 -1.68 -2.52 26.20
CA LYS A 196 -1.93 -2.18 27.59
C LYS A 196 -1.91 -3.40 28.52
N GLY A 197 -0.89 -3.45 29.37
CA GLY A 197 -0.71 -4.54 30.34
C GLY A 197 0.21 -5.66 29.86
N GLU A 198 0.76 -5.52 28.65
CA GLU A 198 1.65 -6.50 28.03
C GLU A 198 3.06 -5.90 27.82
N ASP A 199 4.00 -6.74 27.42
CA ASP A 199 5.35 -6.33 27.03
C ASP A 199 5.37 -5.72 25.62
N TRP A 200 6.52 -5.17 25.22
CA TRP A 200 6.71 -4.69 23.84
C TRP A 200 6.68 -5.85 22.86
N LYS A 201 6.14 -5.59 21.68
CA LYS A 201 5.94 -6.56 20.61
C LYS A 201 6.52 -6.02 19.31
N ILE A 202 6.92 -6.92 18.43
CA ILE A 202 7.38 -6.63 17.08
C ILE A 202 6.16 -6.53 16.16
N GLU A 203 5.99 -5.39 15.49
CA GLU A 203 4.93 -5.22 14.51
C GLU A 203 5.31 -5.93 13.20
N VAL A 204 4.51 -6.91 12.80
CA VAL A 204 4.76 -7.72 11.59
C VAL A 204 3.60 -7.70 10.60
N MET A 205 2.41 -7.31 11.06
CA MET A 205 1.19 -7.34 10.27
C MET A 205 0.97 -5.98 9.62
N TYR A 206 0.64 -4.96 10.41
CA TYR A 206 0.17 -3.66 9.93
C TYR A 206 1.12 -3.04 8.90
N ILE A 207 2.43 -3.05 9.15
CA ILE A 207 3.39 -2.43 8.22
C ILE A 207 3.54 -3.23 6.92
N ALA A 208 3.46 -4.55 6.97
CA ALA A 208 3.42 -5.37 5.76
C ALA A 208 2.12 -5.10 4.97
N LEU A 209 1.00 -4.89 5.67
CA LEU A 209 -0.29 -4.55 5.05
C LEU A 209 -0.26 -3.15 4.40
N MET A 210 0.31 -2.16 5.09
CA MET A 210 0.44 -0.79 4.58
C MET A 210 1.39 -0.69 3.37
N ASP A 211 2.56 -1.34 3.43
CA ASP A 211 3.48 -1.37 2.28
C ASP A 211 2.84 -2.08 1.07
N TYR A 212 2.09 -3.16 1.30
CA TYR A 212 1.30 -3.78 0.24
C TYR A 212 0.23 -2.84 -0.31
N ALA A 213 -0.47 -2.10 0.56
CA ALA A 213 -1.49 -1.14 0.18
C ALA A 213 -0.96 -0.04 -0.72
N ASP A 214 0.17 0.54 -0.35
CA ASP A 214 0.78 1.62 -1.10
C ASP A 214 1.31 1.13 -2.45
N LYS A 215 1.87 -0.08 -2.49
CA LYS A 215 2.24 -0.73 -3.75
C LYS A 215 1.03 -1.02 -4.64
N ALA A 216 -0.09 -1.47 -4.06
CA ALA A 216 -1.33 -1.73 -4.80
C ALA A 216 -1.93 -0.44 -5.35
N LYS A 217 -2.00 0.64 -4.54
CA LYS A 217 -2.43 1.98 -4.95
C LYS A 217 -1.55 2.52 -6.09
N ALA A 218 -0.23 2.47 -5.93
CA ALA A 218 0.71 2.91 -6.96
C ALA A 218 0.55 2.12 -8.27
N SER A 219 0.34 0.80 -8.18
CA SER A 219 0.09 -0.06 -9.34
C SER A 219 -1.24 0.28 -10.04
N LYS A 220 -2.32 0.49 -9.27
CA LYS A 220 -3.63 0.93 -9.78
C LYS A 220 -3.50 2.29 -10.47
N ALA A 221 -2.83 3.25 -9.83
CA ALA A 221 -2.59 4.58 -10.39
C ALA A 221 -1.81 4.50 -11.72
N ALA A 222 -0.70 3.76 -11.77
CA ALA A 222 0.05 3.56 -13.01
C ALA A 222 -0.79 2.93 -14.13
N SER A 223 -1.65 1.95 -13.79
CA SER A 223 -2.56 1.31 -14.74
C SER A 223 -3.61 2.30 -15.29
N THR A 224 -4.16 3.16 -14.43
CA THR A 224 -5.08 4.23 -14.82
C THR A 224 -4.41 5.24 -15.75
N ALA A 225 -3.21 5.74 -15.40
CA ALA A 225 -2.46 6.67 -16.25
C ALA A 225 -2.17 6.08 -17.64
N LYS A 226 -1.84 4.78 -17.69
CA LYS A 226 -1.67 4.05 -18.96
C LYS A 226 -2.96 3.97 -19.78
N SER A 227 -4.11 3.83 -19.11
CA SER A 227 -5.42 3.79 -19.75
C SER A 227 -5.76 5.15 -20.37
N VAL A 228 -5.55 6.24 -19.64
CA VAL A 228 -5.65 7.62 -20.15
C VAL A 228 -4.73 7.82 -21.36
N ARG A 229 -3.46 7.40 -21.26
CA ARG A 229 -2.51 7.46 -22.38
C ARG A 229 -3.02 6.73 -23.62
N ASN A 230 -3.58 5.53 -23.44
CA ASN A 230 -4.09 4.73 -24.55
C ASN A 230 -5.36 5.34 -25.16
N ALA A 231 -6.23 5.96 -24.36
CA ALA A 231 -7.41 6.67 -24.84
C ALA A 231 -7.03 7.84 -25.77
N PHE A 232 -6.11 8.70 -25.34
CA PHE A 232 -5.58 9.78 -26.19
C PHE A 232 -4.84 9.25 -27.41
N GLN A 233 -3.99 8.23 -27.24
CA GLN A 233 -3.23 7.66 -28.36
C GLN A 233 -4.15 7.05 -29.43
N THR A 234 -5.27 6.43 -29.02
CA THR A 234 -6.26 5.87 -29.94
C THR A 234 -7.00 6.99 -30.68
N SER A 235 -7.36 8.06 -29.96
CA SER A 235 -7.99 9.25 -30.56
C SER A 235 -7.07 9.94 -31.57
N PHE A 236 -5.76 9.95 -31.33
CA PHE A 236 -4.77 10.41 -32.30
C PHE A 236 -4.71 9.57 -33.58
N VAL A 237 -4.90 8.25 -33.48
CA VAL A 237 -4.97 7.39 -34.68
C VAL A 237 -6.18 7.77 -35.53
N GLU A 238 -7.34 7.99 -34.92
CA GLU A 238 -8.54 8.41 -35.67
C GLU A 238 -8.35 9.80 -36.31
N PHE A 239 -7.73 10.75 -35.59
CA PHE A 239 -7.43 12.07 -36.14
C PHE A 239 -6.46 12.00 -37.33
N ASP A 240 -5.45 11.13 -37.29
CA ASP A 240 -4.55 10.90 -38.43
C ASP A 240 -5.29 10.31 -39.64
N GLU A 241 -6.24 9.38 -39.41
CA GLU A 241 -7.12 8.83 -40.45
C GLU A 241 -8.03 9.90 -41.07
N GLU A 242 -8.47 10.89 -40.28
CA GLU A 242 -9.23 12.07 -40.72
C GLU A 242 -8.35 13.14 -41.41
N GLY A 243 -7.04 12.94 -41.45
CA GLY A 243 -6.07 13.84 -42.09
C GLY A 243 -5.70 15.07 -41.25
N ILE A 244 -5.96 15.03 -39.94
CA ILE A 244 -5.62 16.09 -38.99
C ILE A 244 -4.15 15.95 -38.59
N SER A 245 -3.36 17.02 -38.74
CA SER A 245 -1.94 17.02 -38.39
C SER A 245 -1.72 17.11 -36.87
N LEU A 246 -1.03 16.12 -36.30
CA LEU A 246 -0.70 16.05 -34.88
C LEU A 246 0.78 16.38 -34.56
N LYS A 247 1.49 17.03 -35.50
CA LYS A 247 2.91 17.37 -35.35
C LYS A 247 3.16 18.45 -34.30
N GLY A 248 4.31 18.39 -33.63
CA GLY A 248 4.72 19.36 -32.63
C GLY A 248 4.81 18.77 -31.22
N VAL A 249 5.06 19.63 -30.24
CA VAL A 249 5.06 19.29 -28.82
C VAL A 249 3.96 20.11 -28.14
N TYR A 250 3.07 19.47 -27.41
CA TYR A 250 1.92 20.15 -26.79
C TYR A 250 1.42 19.40 -25.56
N VAL A 251 0.63 20.09 -24.75
CA VAL A 251 -0.04 19.54 -23.57
C VAL A 251 -1.54 19.61 -23.75
N ILE A 252 -2.21 18.47 -23.59
CA ILE A 252 -3.67 18.37 -23.45
C ILE A 252 -3.95 18.23 -21.96
N SER A 253 -4.94 18.94 -21.43
CA SER A 253 -5.21 18.99 -19.99
C SER A 253 -6.71 18.95 -19.73
N SER A 254 -7.13 18.41 -18.59
CA SER A 254 -8.50 18.55 -18.08
C SER A 254 -8.84 19.99 -17.70
N ASP A 255 -7.81 20.81 -17.50
CA ASP A 255 -7.90 22.26 -17.26
C ASP A 255 -7.45 23.00 -18.52
N SER A 256 -8.39 23.65 -19.19
CA SER A 256 -8.16 24.38 -20.44
C SER A 256 -7.17 25.54 -20.28
N GLU A 257 -6.98 26.09 -19.08
CA GLU A 257 -5.99 27.15 -18.85
C GLU A 257 -4.55 26.61 -18.84
N LYS A 258 -4.39 25.30 -18.66
CA LYS A 258 -3.11 24.58 -18.65
C LYS A 258 -2.77 23.91 -19.98
N GLU A 259 -3.61 24.08 -20.99
CA GLU A 259 -3.30 23.65 -22.34
C GLU A 259 -2.17 24.51 -22.90
N ILE A 260 -1.07 23.86 -23.29
CA ILE A 260 0.04 24.53 -23.97
C ILE A 260 0.13 24.00 -25.40
N LEU A 261 -0.08 24.92 -26.34
CA LEU A 261 0.23 24.73 -27.75
C LEU A 261 1.66 25.28 -27.96
N ALA A 262 2.71 24.47 -27.77
CA ALA A 262 4.07 25.00 -27.88
C ALA A 262 4.35 25.41 -29.34
N GLU A 263 4.58 26.71 -29.57
CA GLU A 263 4.93 27.32 -30.87
C GLU A 263 6.36 26.95 -31.34
N LYS A 264 6.64 25.67 -31.58
CA LYS A 264 7.87 25.24 -32.29
C LYS A 264 7.61 24.67 -33.70
N GLY A 265 6.35 24.63 -34.15
CA GLY A 265 5.98 24.40 -35.56
C GLY A 265 4.57 23.86 -35.73
N GLU A 266 3.74 24.55 -36.51
CA GLU A 266 2.48 24.11 -37.17
C GLU A 266 1.49 23.24 -36.36
N PHE A 267 1.43 23.34 -35.03
CA PHE A 267 0.36 22.66 -34.30
C PHE A 267 -0.97 23.39 -34.55
N THR A 268 -1.83 22.76 -35.33
CA THR A 268 -3.18 23.24 -35.63
C THR A 268 -4.17 22.13 -35.30
N LEU A 269 -4.36 21.85 -34.00
CA LEU A 269 -5.58 21.14 -33.58
C LEU A 269 -6.84 21.96 -33.89
N GLY A 270 -6.72 23.26 -34.21
CA GLY A 270 -7.77 24.01 -34.91
C GLY A 270 -9.13 24.01 -34.22
N GLY A 271 -9.16 24.11 -32.89
CA GLY A 271 -10.40 24.05 -32.10
C GLY A 271 -10.96 22.62 -31.90
N ASN A 272 -10.23 21.58 -32.27
CA ASN A 272 -10.62 20.17 -32.10
C ASN A 272 -10.05 19.52 -30.84
N VAL A 273 -9.54 20.29 -29.87
CA VAL A 273 -9.10 19.73 -28.57
C VAL A 273 -10.30 19.13 -27.85
N ASP A 274 -11.44 19.85 -27.84
CA ASP A 274 -12.70 19.34 -27.29
C ASP A 274 -13.11 18.03 -27.96
N THR A 275 -13.11 17.96 -29.29
CA THR A 275 -13.43 16.75 -30.05
C THR A 275 -12.47 15.58 -29.74
N LEU A 276 -11.19 15.89 -29.53
CA LEU A 276 -10.18 14.89 -29.16
C LEU A 276 -10.46 14.34 -27.76
N ILE A 277 -10.80 15.23 -26.81
CA ILE A 277 -11.17 14.85 -25.45
C ILE A 277 -12.43 14.00 -25.47
N GLU A 278 -13.49 14.40 -26.19
CA GLU A 278 -14.73 13.64 -26.35
C GLU A 278 -14.46 12.21 -26.90
N LYS A 279 -13.56 12.08 -27.88
CA LYS A 279 -13.14 10.75 -28.37
C LYS A 279 -12.39 9.95 -27.30
N ALA A 280 -11.47 10.58 -26.57
CA ALA A 280 -10.72 9.92 -25.50
C ALA A 280 -11.66 9.44 -24.37
N GLU A 281 -12.66 10.24 -24.00
CA GLU A 281 -13.72 9.86 -23.06
C GLU A 281 -14.48 8.62 -23.52
N SER A 282 -14.75 8.48 -24.82
CA SER A 282 -15.42 7.28 -25.36
C SER A 282 -14.59 6.00 -25.22
N PHE A 283 -13.26 6.12 -25.07
CA PHE A 283 -12.36 5.00 -24.81
C PHE A 283 -12.06 4.80 -23.32
N PHE A 284 -12.29 5.82 -22.50
CA PHE A 284 -12.07 5.79 -21.07
C PHE A 284 -13.09 6.69 -20.35
N GLU A 285 -14.22 6.10 -19.98
CA GLU A 285 -15.41 6.80 -19.50
C GLU A 285 -15.18 7.59 -18.19
N GLU A 286 -14.15 7.23 -17.41
CA GLU A 286 -13.79 7.92 -16.16
C GLU A 286 -12.97 9.20 -16.39
N LEU A 287 -12.53 9.49 -17.62
CA LEU A 287 -11.68 10.64 -17.95
C LEU A 287 -12.26 12.00 -17.45
N PRO A 288 -13.58 12.28 -17.53
CA PRO A 288 -14.16 13.53 -17.05
C PRO A 288 -14.09 13.72 -15.53
N ASP A 289 -13.98 12.63 -14.77
CA ASP A 289 -13.94 12.65 -13.31
C ASP A 289 -12.52 12.83 -12.75
N MET A 290 -11.54 13.12 -13.60
CA MET A 290 -10.13 13.19 -13.26
C MET A 290 -9.53 14.55 -13.60
N LYS A 291 -8.57 15.01 -12.79
CA LYS A 291 -7.60 15.98 -13.28
C LYS A 291 -6.53 15.23 -14.06
N TYR A 292 -6.16 15.70 -15.24
CA TYR A 292 -5.09 15.07 -16.00
C TYR A 292 -4.37 16.07 -16.89
N PHE A 293 -3.14 15.72 -17.27
CA PHE A 293 -2.51 16.29 -18.45
C PHE A 293 -1.70 15.23 -19.20
N ALA A 294 -1.60 15.40 -20.52
CA ALA A 294 -0.89 14.53 -21.42
C ALA A 294 0.12 15.34 -22.23
N VAL A 295 1.41 14.99 -22.16
CA VAL A 295 2.45 15.57 -23.01
C VAL A 295 2.57 14.76 -24.28
N CYS A 296 2.36 15.45 -25.40
CA CYS A 296 2.27 14.84 -26.71
C CYS A 296 3.42 15.32 -27.58
N VAL A 297 4.09 14.39 -28.26
CA VAL A 297 5.23 14.65 -29.15
C VAL A 297 4.96 13.98 -30.50
N ASN A 298 4.74 14.81 -31.53
CA ASN A 298 4.53 14.39 -32.91
C ASN A 298 3.48 13.28 -33.07
N GLY A 299 2.29 13.48 -32.48
CA GLY A 299 1.17 12.52 -32.52
C GLY A 299 1.34 11.29 -31.63
N ASN A 300 2.34 11.29 -30.74
CA ASN A 300 2.49 10.27 -29.72
C ASN A 300 2.23 10.86 -28.34
N VAL A 301 1.45 10.16 -27.54
CA VAL A 301 1.30 10.48 -26.12
C VAL A 301 2.48 9.89 -25.37
N SER A 302 3.44 10.75 -25.04
CA SER A 302 4.71 10.38 -24.41
C SER A 302 4.59 10.33 -22.89
N TYR A 303 3.79 11.21 -22.30
CA TYR A 303 3.59 11.25 -20.87
C TYR A 303 2.17 11.56 -20.50
N VAL A 304 1.70 10.98 -19.40
CA VAL A 304 0.43 11.32 -18.76
C VAL A 304 0.66 11.42 -17.26
N ALA A 305 0.09 12.44 -16.64
CA ALA A 305 -0.20 12.43 -15.21
C ALA A 305 -1.71 12.63 -15.01
N PHE A 306 -2.25 12.03 -13.96
CA PHE A 306 -3.61 12.31 -13.51
C PHE A 306 -3.66 12.37 -11.97
N GLU A 307 -4.72 12.98 -11.45
CA GLU A 307 -5.09 13.02 -10.05
C GLU A 307 -6.58 12.69 -9.93
N LYS A 308 -6.91 11.69 -9.11
CA LYS A 308 -8.28 11.32 -8.72
C LYS A 308 -8.27 10.94 -7.25
N ASP A 309 -9.19 11.50 -6.46
CA ASP A 309 -9.32 11.24 -5.03
C ASP A 309 -8.00 11.42 -4.24
N GLY A 310 -7.19 12.42 -4.62
CA GLY A 310 -5.88 12.70 -4.02
C GLY A 310 -4.75 11.75 -4.45
N ILE A 311 -5.05 10.72 -5.23
CA ILE A 311 -4.06 9.78 -5.77
C ILE A 311 -3.53 10.30 -7.09
N VAL A 312 -2.21 10.49 -7.15
CA VAL A 312 -1.49 10.89 -8.36
C VAL A 312 -0.88 9.66 -9.04
N GLY A 313 -1.10 9.52 -10.34
CA GLY A 313 -0.50 8.45 -11.14
C GLY A 313 0.13 8.98 -12.43
N THR A 314 1.20 8.33 -12.87
CA THR A 314 1.94 8.73 -14.07
C THR A 314 2.12 7.58 -15.05
N TYR A 315 2.24 7.93 -16.32
CA TYR A 315 2.73 7.05 -17.36
C TYR A 315 3.85 7.76 -18.13
N PRO A 316 5.06 7.18 -18.23
CA PRO A 316 5.48 5.95 -17.57
C PRO A 316 5.46 6.04 -16.04
N ALA A 317 5.36 4.89 -15.37
CA ALA A 317 5.20 4.82 -13.91
C ALA A 317 6.50 5.24 -13.21
N LYS A 318 6.40 6.11 -12.19
CA LYS A 318 7.54 6.62 -11.40
C LYS A 318 8.62 7.30 -12.25
N GLU A 319 8.21 7.87 -13.37
CA GLU A 319 9.09 8.56 -14.31
C GLU A 319 8.50 9.95 -14.60
N ILE A 320 9.36 10.92 -14.87
CA ILE A 320 8.97 12.26 -15.33
C ILE A 320 9.84 12.67 -16.50
N ILE A 321 9.27 13.41 -17.46
CA ILE A 321 10.03 13.92 -18.61
C ILE A 321 11.12 14.86 -18.11
N CYS A 322 12.36 14.63 -18.55
CA CYS A 322 13.50 15.52 -18.27
C CYS A 322 14.10 16.16 -19.54
N GLU A 323 13.93 15.55 -20.72
CA GLU A 323 14.41 16.10 -22.00
C GLU A 323 13.52 15.70 -23.18
N ILE A 324 13.37 16.59 -24.16
CA ILE A 324 12.73 16.31 -25.46
C ILE A 324 13.68 16.75 -26.59
N ASP A 325 14.18 15.79 -27.38
CA ASP A 325 15.00 16.02 -28.58
C ASP A 325 14.30 15.47 -29.82
N GLY A 326 13.58 16.36 -30.53
CA GLY A 326 12.81 16.01 -31.71
C GLY A 326 11.66 15.06 -31.40
N ALA A 327 11.85 13.76 -31.68
CA ALA A 327 10.88 12.70 -31.39
C ALA A 327 11.28 11.82 -30.20
N ARG A 328 12.48 12.03 -29.65
CA ARG A 328 12.99 11.31 -28.48
C ARG A 328 12.56 12.04 -27.21
N VAL A 329 12.05 11.30 -26.25
CA VAL A 329 11.70 11.78 -24.90
C VAL A 329 12.54 10.99 -23.91
N GLU A 330 13.22 11.71 -23.01
CA GLU A 330 13.97 11.11 -21.91
C GLU A 330 13.24 11.32 -20.58
N TYR A 331 13.41 10.35 -19.70
CA TYR A 331 12.76 10.31 -18.40
C TYR A 331 13.80 10.16 -17.29
N GLU A 332 13.49 10.73 -16.13
CA GLU A 332 14.19 10.44 -14.88
C GLU A 332 13.23 9.78 -13.89
N THR A 333 13.77 8.91 -13.04
CA THR A 333 12.99 8.30 -11.97
C THR A 333 12.65 9.35 -10.92
N PHE A 334 11.39 9.39 -10.49
CA PHE A 334 10.94 10.23 -9.40
C PHE A 334 9.93 9.46 -8.54
N ASP A 335 9.76 9.89 -7.28
CA ASP A 335 8.70 9.36 -6.43
C ASP A 335 7.44 10.23 -6.56
N PRO A 336 6.31 9.70 -7.08
CA PRO A 336 5.04 10.43 -7.11
C PRO A 336 4.51 10.80 -5.73
N ALA A 337 4.91 10.09 -4.66
CA ALA A 337 4.51 10.43 -3.29
C ALA A 337 5.11 11.77 -2.83
N ASP A 338 6.25 12.17 -3.40
CA ASP A 338 6.98 13.40 -3.04
C ASP A 338 6.62 14.60 -3.92
N SER A 339 5.60 14.51 -4.77
CA SER A 339 5.22 15.59 -5.68
C SER A 339 3.72 15.64 -5.89
N ASP A 340 3.12 16.79 -5.65
CA ASP A 340 1.73 17.01 -6.05
C ASP A 340 1.60 17.12 -7.58
N PHE A 341 0.37 16.97 -8.07
CA PHE A 341 0.05 17.00 -9.49
C PHE A 341 0.53 18.30 -10.19
N GLU A 342 0.47 19.44 -9.49
CA GLU A 342 0.87 20.74 -10.03
C GLU A 342 2.39 20.85 -10.21
N ASP A 343 3.16 20.28 -9.29
CA ASP A 343 4.61 20.27 -9.37
C ASP A 343 5.11 19.35 -10.48
N ILE A 344 4.44 18.22 -10.72
CA ILE A 344 4.71 17.37 -11.90
C ILE A 344 4.42 18.16 -13.18
N TYR A 345 3.28 18.84 -13.26
CA TYR A 345 2.94 19.69 -14.41
C TYR A 345 4.00 20.77 -14.67
N LYS A 346 4.39 21.55 -13.65
CA LYS A 346 5.43 22.58 -13.76
C LYS A 346 6.79 22.02 -14.19
N LYS A 347 7.17 20.83 -13.72
CA LYS A 347 8.42 20.16 -14.13
C LYS A 347 8.37 19.81 -15.61
N CYS A 348 7.28 19.19 -16.08
CA CYS A 348 7.09 18.88 -17.50
C CYS A 348 7.08 20.15 -18.37
N LEU A 349 6.43 21.22 -17.92
CA LEU A 349 6.40 22.50 -18.65
C LEU A 349 7.79 23.08 -18.92
N LYS A 350 8.67 23.05 -17.92
CA LYS A 350 10.05 23.56 -18.05
C LYS A 350 10.87 22.85 -19.12
N VAL A 351 10.49 21.62 -19.49
CA VAL A 351 11.16 20.86 -20.55
C VAL A 351 10.58 21.21 -21.93
N ILE A 352 9.30 21.59 -21.98
CA ILE A 352 8.58 21.88 -23.23
C ILE A 352 8.91 23.30 -23.72
N GLU A 353 8.95 24.28 -22.81
CA GLU A 353 9.34 25.68 -23.08
C GLU A 353 10.82 25.78 -23.49
#